data_AF-A0A1M3CQE5-F1
#
_entry.id   AF-A0A1M3CQE5-F1
#
_cell.length_a   1.000
_cell.length_b   1.000
_cell.length_c   1.000
_cell.angle_alpha   90.00
_cell.angle_beta   90.00
_cell.angle_gamma   90.00
#
_symmetry.space_group_name_H-M   'P 1'
#
loop_
_entity.id
_entity.type
_entity.pdbx_description
1 polymer ?
#
loop_
_entity_poly.entity_id
_entity_poly.type
_entity_poly.pdbx_seq_one_letter_code
_entity_poly.pdbx_strand_id
1 'polypeptide(L)'
;MDSAIQVLERMESVLDQLISNAEALKDISMEGFSEQAITPLQQKQELLVEQLNGLEANFEGSEKEGQEEILAKIGDRIAKKLRYFQHLNAVFIENINEGNFMEDYWKSNPEVPDIGLPHRRKNEESNE
;
A
#
# COMPACT_ATOMS: atom_id res chain seq x y z
N MET A 1 31.04 -4.03 -6.43
CA MET A 1 30.27 -3.74 -5.21
C MET A 1 29.56 -2.43 -5.45
N ASP A 2 28.25 -2.38 -5.23
CA ASP A 2 27.53 -1.10 -5.21
C ASP A 2 27.97 -0.31 -3.97
N SER A 3 28.04 1.02 -4.08
CA SER A 3 28.33 1.87 -2.92
C SER A 3 27.14 1.94 -1.97
N ALA A 4 27.37 2.26 -0.69
CA ALA A 4 26.31 2.44 0.29
C ALA A 4 25.23 3.44 -0.18
N ILE A 5 25.63 4.53 -0.82
CA ILE A 5 24.72 5.51 -1.43
C ILE A 5 23.86 4.88 -2.52
N GLN A 6 24.46 4.13 -3.45
CA GLN A 6 23.72 3.48 -4.55
C GLN A 6 22.71 2.47 -4.01
N VAL A 7 23.06 1.74 -2.95
CA VAL A 7 22.13 0.80 -2.32
C VAL A 7 20.95 1.57 -1.69
N LEU A 8 21.21 2.64 -0.94
CA LEU A 8 20.15 3.45 -0.34
C LEU A 8 19.25 4.14 -1.38
N GLU A 9 19.80 4.63 -2.48
CA GLU A 9 19.01 5.21 -3.58
C GLU A 9 18.10 4.17 -4.23
N ARG A 10 18.58 2.93 -4.39
CA ARG A 10 17.73 1.81 -4.85
C ARG A 10 16.65 1.47 -3.83
N MET A 11 16.96 1.46 -2.54
CA MET A 11 15.95 1.26 -1.47
C MET A 11 14.87 2.34 -1.53
N GLU A 12 15.27 3.60 -1.75
CA GLU A 12 14.33 4.72 -1.89
C GLU A 12 13.39 4.53 -3.10
N SER A 13 13.92 4.07 -4.23
CA SER A 13 13.13 3.76 -5.43
C SER A 13 12.15 2.59 -5.23
N VAL A 14 12.58 1.53 -4.53
CA VAL A 14 11.69 0.42 -4.16
C VAL A 14 10.58 0.91 -3.21
N LEU A 15 10.90 1.80 -2.27
CA LEU A 15 9.92 2.40 -1.37
C LEU A 15 8.90 3.28 -2.11
N ASP A 16 9.31 4.03 -3.13
CA ASP A 16 8.37 4.78 -3.97
C ASP A 16 7.37 3.86 -4.67
N GLN A 17 7.83 2.70 -5.16
CA GLN A 17 6.96 1.71 -5.76
C GLN A 17 6.02 1.05 -4.75
N LEU A 18 6.50 0.79 -3.53
CA LEU A 18 5.70 0.27 -2.42
C LEU A 18 4.60 1.27 -2.01
N ILE A 19 4.93 2.56 -1.94
CA ILE A 19 3.96 3.62 -1.66
C ILE A 19 2.90 3.67 -2.74
N SER A 20 3.28 3.72 -4.01
CA SER A 20 2.32 3.74 -5.12
C SER A 20 1.41 2.50 -5.12
N ASN A 21 1.95 1.34 -4.76
CA ASN A 21 1.17 0.12 -4.62
C ASN A 21 0.18 0.18 -3.45
N ALA A 22 0.62 0.71 -2.29
CA ALA A 22 -0.22 0.86 -1.11
C ALA A 22 -1.33 1.91 -1.31
N GLU A 23 -1.08 2.99 -2.07
CA GLU A 23 -2.11 3.95 -2.47
C GLU A 23 -3.19 3.28 -3.31
N ALA A 24 -2.80 2.46 -4.30
CA ALA A 24 -3.76 1.71 -5.11
C ALA A 24 -4.59 0.72 -4.28
N LEU A 25 -3.96 0.00 -3.33
CA LEU A 25 -4.67 -0.88 -2.41
C LEU A 25 -5.67 -0.13 -1.53
N LYS A 26 -5.24 1.01 -0.96
CA LYS A 26 -6.11 1.90 -0.19
C LYS A 26 -7.31 2.35 -1.04
N ASP A 27 -7.08 2.82 -2.25
CA ASP A 27 -8.15 3.35 -3.09
C ASP A 27 -9.17 2.25 -3.46
N ILE A 28 -8.70 1.05 -3.82
CA ILE A 28 -9.59 -0.11 -4.04
C ILE A 28 -10.38 -0.47 -2.78
N SER A 29 -9.77 -0.41 -1.60
CA SER A 29 -10.48 -0.70 -0.33
C SER A 29 -11.59 0.31 -0.02
N MET A 30 -11.54 1.53 -0.59
CA MET A 30 -12.58 2.56 -0.41
C MET A 30 -13.70 2.46 -1.46
N GLU A 31 -13.39 2.03 -2.68
CA GLU A 31 -14.36 1.99 -3.80
C GLU A 31 -15.18 0.70 -3.87
N GLY A 32 -14.76 -0.34 -3.14
CA GLY A 32 -15.43 -1.64 -3.07
C GLY A 32 -14.43 -2.77 -3.23
N PHE A 33 -14.41 -3.68 -2.26
CA PHE A 33 -13.45 -4.78 -2.22
C PHE A 33 -13.62 -5.72 -3.44
N SER A 34 -12.56 -5.87 -4.23
CA SER A 34 -12.49 -6.82 -5.34
C SER A 34 -11.20 -7.63 -5.24
N GLU A 35 -11.35 -8.91 -4.93
CA GLU A 35 -10.21 -9.83 -4.80
C GLU A 35 -9.37 -9.85 -6.09
N GLN A 36 -10.01 -9.86 -7.27
CA GLN A 36 -9.32 -9.82 -8.57
C GLN A 36 -8.48 -8.55 -8.78
N ALA A 37 -8.87 -7.42 -8.19
CA ALA A 37 -8.12 -6.18 -8.26
C ALA A 37 -6.98 -6.12 -7.22
N ILE A 38 -7.16 -6.79 -6.08
CA ILE A 38 -6.23 -6.75 -4.94
C ILE A 38 -5.08 -7.76 -5.11
N THR A 39 -5.36 -8.98 -5.56
CA THR A 39 -4.35 -10.03 -5.71
C THR A 39 -3.09 -9.59 -6.48
N PRO A 40 -3.16 -8.95 -7.66
CA PRO A 40 -1.95 -8.53 -8.38
C PRO A 40 -1.16 -7.46 -7.61
N LEU A 41 -1.84 -6.59 -6.86
CA LEU A 41 -1.18 -5.57 -6.03
C LEU A 41 -0.50 -6.20 -4.79
N GLN A 42 -1.12 -7.20 -4.17
CA GLN A 42 -0.49 -7.94 -3.06
C GLN A 42 0.76 -8.69 -3.52
N GLN A 43 0.70 -9.39 -4.65
CA GLN A 43 1.85 -10.08 -5.24
C GLN A 43 2.99 -9.11 -5.57
N LYS A 44 2.66 -7.95 -6.13
CA LYS A 44 3.64 -6.87 -6.38
C LYS A 44 4.24 -6.36 -5.08
N GLN A 45 3.45 -6.21 -4.02
CA GLN A 45 3.94 -5.78 -2.71
C GLN A 45 4.92 -6.78 -2.10
N GLU A 46 4.62 -8.08 -2.15
CA GLU A 46 5.50 -9.15 -1.68
C GLU A 46 6.86 -9.11 -2.40
N LEU A 47 6.84 -9.01 -3.73
CA LEU A 47 8.06 -8.93 -4.53
C LEU A 47 8.90 -7.69 -4.22
N LEU A 48 8.27 -6.54 -4.02
CA LEU A 48 8.97 -5.31 -3.65
C LEU A 48 9.55 -5.37 -2.24
N VAL A 49 8.87 -6.01 -1.29
CA VAL A 49 9.41 -6.25 0.07
C VAL A 49 10.62 -7.18 0.02
N GLU A 50 10.57 -8.24 -0.79
CA GLU A 50 11.71 -9.14 -0.99
C GLU A 50 12.92 -8.39 -1.58
N GLN A 51 12.69 -7.53 -2.58
CA GLN A 51 13.74 -6.66 -3.13
C GLN A 51 14.33 -5.71 -2.07
N LEU A 52 13.48 -5.12 -1.21
CA LEU A 52 13.92 -4.24 -0.14
C LEU A 52 14.81 -4.97 0.87
N ASN A 53 14.41 -6.18 1.29
CA ASN A 53 15.20 -7.03 2.19
C ASN A 53 16.56 -7.40 1.58
N GLY A 54 16.60 -7.70 0.27
CA GLY A 54 17.86 -7.96 -0.43
C GLY A 54 18.79 -6.75 -0.48
N LEU A 55 18.24 -5.54 -0.63
CA LEU A 55 19.02 -4.30 -0.60
C LEU A 55 19.51 -3.96 0.81
N GLU A 56 18.74 -4.24 1.86
CA GLU A 56 19.17 -4.06 3.25
C GLU A 56 20.42 -4.90 3.57
N ALA A 57 20.42 -6.17 3.18
CA ALA A 57 21.60 -7.04 3.32
C ALA A 57 22.84 -6.50 2.56
N ASN A 58 22.63 -5.95 1.36
CA ASN A 58 23.70 -5.31 0.58
C ASN A 58 24.21 -4.03 1.25
N PHE A 59 23.34 -3.27 1.90
CA PHE A 59 23.72 -2.06 2.62
C PHE A 59 24.53 -2.38 3.89
N GLU A 60 24.19 -3.44 4.61
CA GLU A 60 24.97 -3.90 5.77
C GLU A 60 26.41 -4.23 5.40
N GLY A 61 26.63 -4.88 4.24
CA GLY A 61 27.94 -5.24 3.72
C GLY A 61 28.69 -4.12 2.96
N SER A 62 28.14 -2.91 2.87
CA SER A 62 28.70 -1.82 2.07
C SER A 62 29.63 -0.89 2.87
N GLU A 63 30.63 -0.33 2.19
CA GLU A 63 31.59 0.64 2.74
C GLU A 63 30.91 2.02 2.94
N LYS A 64 31.06 2.60 4.14
CA LYS A 64 30.33 3.80 4.60
C LYS A 64 31.23 4.98 4.96
N GLU A 65 32.55 4.80 4.88
CA GLU A 65 33.53 5.74 5.44
C GLU A 65 33.55 7.06 4.65
N GLY A 66 33.44 8.19 5.37
CA GLY A 66 33.52 9.53 4.80
C GLY A 66 32.27 10.02 4.05
N GLN A 67 31.14 9.31 4.18
CA GLN A 67 29.87 9.65 3.53
C GLN A 67 28.73 9.92 4.52
N GLU A 68 29.05 10.14 5.80
CA GLU A 68 28.10 10.13 6.92
C GLU A 68 26.95 11.13 6.73
N GLU A 69 27.24 12.35 6.26
CA GLU A 69 26.20 13.38 6.04
C GLU A 69 25.23 12.98 4.92
N ILE A 70 25.74 12.40 3.83
CA ILE A 70 24.91 11.97 2.70
C ILE A 70 24.06 10.77 3.11
N LEU A 71 24.66 9.78 3.78
CA LEU A 71 23.96 8.60 4.28
C LEU A 71 22.84 9.00 5.26
N ALA A 72 23.11 9.96 6.16
CA ALA A 72 22.10 10.48 7.08
C ALA A 72 20.92 11.14 6.35
N LYS A 73 21.19 11.98 5.34
CA LYS A 73 20.13 12.63 4.54
C LYS A 73 19.27 11.62 3.79
N ILE A 74 19.87 10.61 3.17
CA ILE A 74 19.12 9.58 2.45
C ILE A 74 18.34 8.71 3.44
N GLY A 75 18.95 8.33 4.57
CA GLY A 75 18.28 7.60 5.66
C GLY A 75 17.03 8.32 6.18
N ASP A 76 17.10 9.64 6.37
CA ASP A 76 15.95 10.46 6.77
C ASP A 76 14.81 10.43 5.76
N ARG A 77 15.12 10.45 4.45
CA ARG A 77 14.10 10.33 3.39
C ARG A 77 13.45 8.95 3.41
N ILE A 78 14.26 7.90 3.49
CA ILE A 78 13.79 6.50 3.59
C ILE A 78 12.87 6.33 4.81
N ALA A 79 13.27 6.84 5.98
CA ALA A 79 12.46 6.74 7.20
C ALA A 79 11.12 7.48 7.10
N LYS A 80 11.05 8.60 6.37
CA LYS A 80 9.79 9.29 6.08
C LYS A 80 8.89 8.46 5.16
N LYS A 81 9.46 7.87 4.10
CA LYS A 81 8.73 7.02 3.15
C LYS A 81 8.17 5.75 3.81
N LEU A 82 8.97 5.09 4.64
CA LEU A 82 8.53 3.93 5.42
C LEU A 82 7.32 4.25 6.31
N ARG A 83 7.36 5.38 7.02
CA ARG A 83 6.23 5.82 7.85
C ARG A 83 4.97 6.09 7.03
N TYR A 84 5.12 6.71 5.87
CA TYR A 84 3.98 6.95 4.98
C TYR A 84 3.40 5.66 4.41
N PHE A 85 4.25 4.73 3.95
CA PHE A 85 3.85 3.40 3.52
C PHE A 85 3.13 2.61 4.62
N GLN A 86 3.64 2.63 5.85
CA GLN A 86 2.99 2.01 7.00
C GLN A 86 1.61 2.61 7.29
N HIS A 87 1.47 3.94 7.19
CA HIS A 87 0.20 4.62 7.34
C HIS A 87 -0.83 4.17 6.28
N LEU A 88 -0.43 4.12 4.99
CA LEU A 88 -1.31 3.67 3.91
C LEU A 88 -1.80 2.23 4.11
N ASN A 89 -0.91 1.32 4.51
CA ASN A 89 -1.29 -0.06 4.81
C ASN A 89 -2.22 -0.16 6.03
N ALA A 90 -2.01 0.66 7.07
CA ALA A 90 -2.90 0.69 8.22
C ALA A 90 -4.34 1.09 7.80
N VAL A 91 -4.46 2.13 6.97
CA VAL A 91 -5.76 2.57 6.42
C VAL A 91 -6.40 1.48 5.56
N PHE A 92 -5.62 0.81 4.70
CA PHE A 92 -6.09 -0.31 3.89
C PHE A 92 -6.65 -1.45 4.76
N ILE A 93 -5.93 -1.85 5.81
CA ILE A 93 -6.36 -2.91 6.73
C ILE A 93 -7.63 -2.50 7.48
N GLU A 94 -7.72 -1.25 7.92
CA GLU A 94 -8.92 -0.68 8.57
C GLU A 94 -10.14 -0.76 7.64
N ASN A 95 -10.01 -0.29 6.39
CA ASN A 95 -11.09 -0.32 5.40
C ASN A 95 -11.58 -1.75 5.09
N ILE A 96 -10.68 -2.74 5.03
CA ILE A 96 -11.06 -4.14 4.82
C ILE A 96 -11.80 -4.69 6.03
N ASN A 97 -11.33 -4.40 7.25
CA ASN A 97 -11.96 -4.90 8.47
C ASN A 97 -13.36 -4.30 8.68
N GLU A 98 -13.54 -3.01 8.38
CA GLU A 98 -14.85 -2.36 8.42
C GLU A 98 -15.78 -2.85 7.29
N GLY A 99 -15.24 -3.04 6.08
CA GLY A 99 -15.97 -3.62 4.95
C GLY A 99 -16.47 -5.04 5.22
N ASN A 100 -15.62 -5.89 5.82
CA ASN A 100 -15.97 -7.26 6.20
C ASN A 100 -17.02 -7.29 7.32
N PHE A 101 -16.98 -6.36 8.28
CA PHE A 101 -17.99 -6.27 9.33
C PHE A 101 -19.39 -6.00 8.78
N MET A 102 -19.51 -5.10 7.79
CA MET A 102 -20.80 -4.84 7.13
C MET A 102 -21.28 -6.06 6.33
N GLU A 103 -20.41 -6.72 5.57
CA GLU A 103 -20.79 -7.88 4.76
C GLU A 103 -21.24 -9.08 5.62
N ASP A 104 -20.57 -9.34 6.75
CA ASP A 104 -20.94 -10.39 7.70
C ASP A 104 -22.23 -10.05 8.47
N TYR A 105 -22.46 -8.78 8.81
CA TYR A 105 -23.70 -8.32 9.43
C TYR A 105 -24.92 -8.50 8.51
N TRP A 106 -24.78 -8.18 7.21
CA TRP A 106 -25.84 -8.40 6.22
C TRP A 106 -26.11 -9.88 5.94
N LYS A 107 -25.07 -10.72 5.92
CA LYS A 107 -25.22 -12.18 5.75
C LYS A 107 -25.83 -12.87 6.98
N SER A 108 -25.64 -12.31 8.17
CA SER A 108 -26.14 -12.89 9.43
C SER A 108 -27.51 -12.39 9.88
N ASN A 109 -28.03 -11.29 9.31
CA ASN A 109 -29.37 -10.77 9.60
C ASN A 109 -30.25 -10.64 8.34
N PRO A 110 -31.05 -11.68 7.99
CA PRO A 110 -31.97 -11.63 6.84
C PRO A 110 -33.23 -10.76 7.05
N GLU A 111 -33.43 -10.17 8.22
CA GLU A 111 -34.63 -9.38 8.59
C GLU A 111 -34.39 -7.86 8.69
N VAL A 112 -33.29 -7.33 8.17
CA VAL A 112 -33.11 -5.88 8.15
C VAL A 112 -34.10 -5.26 7.14
N PRO A 113 -35.00 -4.36 7.55
CA PRO A 113 -35.92 -3.70 6.64
C PRO A 113 -35.14 -2.94 5.57
N ASP A 114 -35.66 -2.92 4.35
CA ASP A 114 -35.17 -2.15 3.21
C ASP A 114 -35.28 -0.64 3.49
N ILE A 115 -34.45 -0.14 4.40
CA ILE A 115 -34.17 1.29 4.55
C ILE A 115 -33.12 1.59 3.50
N GLY A 116 -33.61 1.95 2.31
CA GLY A 116 -32.83 2.24 1.13
C GLY A 116 -31.58 3.04 1.47
N LEU A 117 -30.43 2.41 1.25
CA LEU A 117 -29.18 3.13 1.04
C LEU A 117 -29.40 4.14 -0.10
N PRO A 118 -28.78 5.33 -0.03
CA PRO A 118 -28.85 6.29 -1.12
C PRO A 118 -28.40 5.57 -2.39
N HIS A 119 -29.36 5.32 -3.28
CA HIS A 119 -29.10 4.64 -4.52
C HIS A 119 -27.97 5.37 -5.22
N ARG A 120 -26.85 4.66 -5.43
CA ARG A 120 -25.83 4.98 -6.43
C ARG A 120 -26.61 5.33 -7.71
N ARG A 121 -26.67 6.63 -8.05
CA ARG A 121 -27.42 7.13 -9.20
C ARG A 121 -27.00 6.33 -10.43
N LYS A 122 -27.87 5.44 -10.90
CA LYS A 122 -27.82 4.97 -12.28
C LYS A 122 -28.29 6.16 -13.10
N ASN A 123 -27.39 6.75 -13.89
CA ASN A 123 -27.79 7.59 -15.00
C ASN A 123 -28.49 6.68 -16.02
N GLU A 124 -29.81 6.59 -15.91
CA GLU A 124 -30.66 6.31 -17.07
C GLU A 124 -30.86 7.65 -17.79
N GLU A 125 -30.12 7.85 -18.88
CA GLU A 125 -30.63 8.66 -19.98
C GLU A 125 -31.10 7.66 -21.03
N SER A 126 -32.37 7.26 -20.90
CA SER A 126 -33.18 6.93 -22.06
C SER A 126 -33.55 8.24 -22.73
N ASN A 127 -33.28 8.36 -24.03
CA ASN A 127 -34.08 9.21 -24.90
C ASN A 127 -34.27 8.49 -26.24
N GLU A 128 -35.52 8.06 -26.40
CA GLU A 128 -36.34 7.97 -27.63
C GLU A 128 -35.93 6.98 -28.74
#